data_AF-A0A662VW50-F1
#
_entry.id   AF-A0A662VW50-F1
#
_cell.length_a   1.000
_cell.length_b   1.000
_cell.length_c   1.000
_cell.angle_alpha   90.00
_cell.angle_beta   90.00
_cell.angle_gamma   90.00
#
_symmetry.space_group_name_H-M   'P 1'
#
loop_
_entity.id
_entity.type
_entity.pdbx_description
1 polymer ?
#
loop_
_entity_poly.entity_id
_entity_poly.type
_entity_poly.pdbx_seq_one_letter_code
_entity_poly.pdbx_strand_id
1 'polypeptide(L)'
;MIATEYKEKKFTMVVYRINEAEFSVLSLNSTFGKPKQYVVKWIGYKWICSCPDYAKHSEEIDYACKHIEAVFKAVRKIGWSRDGIEVEVVRRYKQKFNGNGRNAEAVKEETTPTEVAA
;
A
#
# COMPACT_ATOMS: atom_id res chain seq x y z
N MET A 1 8.10 -20.62 -22.43
CA MET A 1 7.83 -19.29 -21.84
C MET A 1 6.75 -19.49 -20.78
N ILE A 2 7.10 -19.40 -19.50
CA ILE A 2 6.12 -19.59 -18.41
C ILE A 2 5.31 -18.30 -18.34
N ALA A 3 4.04 -18.34 -18.70
CA ALA A 3 3.12 -17.22 -18.52
C ALA A 3 2.95 -16.97 -17.02
N THR A 4 3.70 -16.02 -16.48
CA THR A 4 3.53 -15.58 -15.09
C THR A 4 2.16 -14.92 -14.99
N GLU A 5 1.17 -15.62 -14.44
CA GLU A 5 -0.14 -15.03 -14.17
C GLU A 5 -0.02 -14.03 -13.00
N TYR A 6 -0.19 -12.75 -13.31
CA TYR A 6 -0.28 -11.68 -12.32
C TYR A 6 -1.73 -11.50 -11.93
N LYS A 7 -2.04 -11.61 -10.63
CA LYS A 7 -3.35 -11.22 -10.12
C LYS A 7 -3.28 -9.77 -9.64
N GLU A 8 -3.94 -8.90 -10.38
CA GLU A 8 -4.18 -7.53 -9.94
C GLU A 8 -5.28 -7.55 -8.87
N LYS A 9 -5.01 -6.93 -7.72
CA LYS A 9 -6.02 -6.69 -6.69
C LYS A 9 -6.13 -5.20 -6.46
N LYS A 10 -7.37 -4.71 -6.52
CA LYS A 10 -7.73 -3.33 -6.19
C LYS A 10 -8.14 -3.26 -4.73
N PHE A 11 -7.55 -2.33 -4.00
CA PHE A 11 -7.87 -2.04 -2.60
C PHE A 11 -8.45 -0.64 -2.50
N THR A 12 -9.70 -0.54 -2.09
CA THR A 12 -10.38 0.71 -1.80
C THR A 12 -10.13 1.08 -0.36
N MET A 13 -9.63 2.30 -0.15
CA MET A 13 -9.28 2.81 1.17
C MET A 13 -9.78 4.24 1.33
N VAL A 14 -10.17 4.59 2.55
CA VAL A 14 -10.50 5.97 2.92
C VAL A 14 -9.41 6.49 3.84
N VAL A 15 -8.81 7.63 3.47
CA VAL A 15 -7.74 8.27 4.23
C VAL A 15 -8.27 9.51 4.94
N TYR A 16 -8.14 9.52 6.25
CA TYR A 16 -8.46 10.64 7.12
C TYR A 16 -7.17 11.30 7.59
N ARG A 17 -7.10 12.63 7.51
CA ARG A 17 -6.01 13.40 8.09
C ARG A 17 -6.32 13.65 9.56
N ILE A 18 -5.47 13.15 10.46
CA ILE A 18 -5.57 13.42 11.90
C ILE A 18 -4.81 14.72 12.21
N ASN A 19 -3.57 14.81 11.74
CA ASN A 19 -2.75 16.01 11.81
C ASN A 19 -1.84 16.08 10.55
N GLU A 20 -0.79 16.90 10.56
CA GLU A 20 0.09 17.04 9.39
C GLU A 20 0.97 15.81 9.14
N ALA A 21 1.34 15.10 10.20
CA ALA A 21 2.25 13.97 10.15
C ALA A 21 1.55 12.63 10.33
N GLU A 22 0.27 12.60 10.71
CA GLU A 22 -0.48 11.39 11.06
C GLU A 22 -1.81 11.31 10.31
N PHE A 23 -2.04 10.11 9.76
CA PHE A 23 -3.19 9.78 8.94
C PHE A 23 -3.80 8.47 9.43
N SER A 24 -5.13 8.40 9.39
CA SER A 24 -5.88 7.18 9.61
C SER A 24 -6.33 6.63 8.26
N VAL A 25 -5.99 5.38 7.96
CA VAL A 25 -6.35 4.70 6.72
C VAL A 25 -7.31 3.57 7.03
N LEU A 26 -8.55 3.70 6.56
CA LEU A 26 -9.57 2.67 6.63
C LEU A 26 -9.58 1.86 5.34
N SER A 27 -9.15 0.60 5.40
CA SER A 27 -9.22 -0.32 4.25
C SER A 27 -10.60 -0.97 4.22
N LEU A 28 -11.40 -0.68 3.18
CA LEU A 28 -12.79 -1.15 3.06
C LEU A 28 -12.87 -2.61 2.59
N ASN A 29 -12.05 -2.98 1.62
CA ASN A 29 -11.96 -4.33 1.07
C ASN A 29 -10.62 -4.98 1.42
N SER A 30 -10.30 -4.99 2.72
CA SER A 30 -9.05 -5.58 3.22
C SER A 30 -8.87 -7.01 2.72
N THR A 31 -7.61 -7.47 2.64
CA THR A 31 -7.25 -8.81 2.17
C THR A 31 -7.96 -9.96 2.92
N PHE A 32 -8.53 -9.67 4.10
CA PHE A 32 -9.27 -10.60 4.96
C PHE A 32 -10.81 -10.39 4.96
N GLY A 33 -11.36 -9.57 4.05
CA GLY A 33 -12.81 -9.39 3.88
C GLY A 33 -13.53 -8.58 4.97
N LYS A 34 -12.80 -8.04 5.96
CA LYS A 34 -13.35 -7.12 6.98
C LYS A 34 -12.67 -5.77 6.89
N PRO A 35 -13.40 -4.66 7.06
CA PRO A 35 -12.79 -3.35 7.11
C PRO A 35 -11.86 -3.27 8.32
N LYS A 36 -10.66 -2.71 8.10
CA LYS A 36 -9.66 -2.51 9.16
C LYS A 36 -9.04 -1.13 9.02
N GLN A 37 -8.86 -0.49 10.15
CA GLN A 37 -8.24 0.83 10.25
C GLN A 37 -6.79 0.67 10.70
N TYR A 38 -5.90 1.44 10.07
CA TYR A 38 -4.48 1.52 10.39
C TYR A 38 -4.07 2.97 10.51
N VAL A 39 -3.00 3.22 11.26
CA VAL A 39 -2.42 4.56 11.41
C VAL A 39 -1.13 4.61 10.62
N VAL A 40 -0.96 5.69 9.87
CA VAL A 40 0.25 6.01 9.12
C VAL A 40 0.82 7.31 9.65
N LYS A 41 2.08 7.30 10.05
CA LYS A 41 2.75 8.43 10.70
C LYS A 41 4.10 8.73 10.06
N TRP A 42 4.39 10.00 9.84
CA TRP A 42 5.73 10.50 9.54
C TRP A 42 6.52 10.69 10.83
N ILE A 43 7.72 10.11 10.89
CA ILE A 43 8.62 10.23 12.06
C ILE A 43 9.87 11.07 11.78
N GLY A 44 9.86 11.89 10.73
CA GLY A 44 10.95 12.80 10.38
C GLY A 44 11.82 12.33 9.21
N TYR A 45 12.01 11.02 9.04
CA TYR A 45 12.80 10.45 7.93
C TYR A 45 12.10 9.32 7.19
N LYS A 46 11.07 8.71 7.78
CA LYS A 46 10.27 7.66 7.13
C LYS A 46 8.80 7.69 7.53
N TRP A 47 7.96 7.13 6.66
CA TRP A 47 6.56 6.82 6.96
C TRP A 47 6.46 5.45 7.62
N ILE A 48 5.78 5.39 8.76
CA ILE A 48 5.52 4.17 9.51
C ILE A 48 4.04 3.84 9.41
N CYS A 49 3.71 2.56 9.25
CA CYS A 49 2.32 2.08 9.28
C CYS A 49 2.12 1.03 10.37
N SER A 50 1.00 1.07 11.09
CA SER A 50 0.64 0.08 12.11
C SER A 50 0.18 -1.28 11.54
N CYS A 51 0.20 -1.47 10.22
CA CYS A 51 -0.27 -2.72 9.63
C CYS A 51 0.73 -3.88 9.80
N PRO A 52 0.26 -5.14 9.92
CA PRO A 52 1.14 -6.30 10.09
C PRO A 52 2.13 -6.52 8.95
N ASP A 53 1.75 -6.10 7.74
CA ASP A 53 2.59 -6.17 6.53
C ASP A 53 3.82 -5.26 6.68
N TYR A 54 3.62 -4.02 7.14
CA TYR A 54 4.72 -3.10 7.42
C TYR A 54 5.60 -3.60 8.57
N ALA A 55 5.01 -4.13 9.65
CA ALA A 55 5.77 -4.64 10.78
C ALA A 55 6.81 -5.69 10.37
N LYS A 56 6.47 -6.58 9.41
CA LYS A 56 7.36 -7.62 8.87
C LYS A 56 8.52 -7.08 8.02
N HIS A 57 8.37 -5.88 7.46
CA HIS A 57 9.36 -5.24 6.57
C HIS A 57 9.88 -3.91 7.14
N SER A 58 9.71 -3.67 8.44
CA SER A 58 9.94 -2.36 9.07
C SER A 58 11.42 -1.94 9.12
N GLU A 59 12.33 -2.90 8.97
CA GLU A 59 13.78 -2.71 8.86
C GLU A 59 14.18 -2.12 7.50
N GLU A 60 13.37 -2.31 6.47
CA GLU A 60 13.62 -1.78 5.15
C GLU A 60 13.19 -0.31 5.07
N ILE A 61 14.16 0.58 4.83
CA ILE A 61 13.93 2.03 4.84
C ILE A 61 12.95 2.47 3.75
N ASP A 62 13.06 1.87 2.56
CA ASP A 62 12.27 2.24 1.37
C ASP A 62 10.96 1.47 1.26
N TYR A 63 10.65 0.60 2.24
CA TYR A 63 9.45 -0.21 2.16
C TYR A 63 8.18 0.60 2.43
N ALA A 64 7.31 0.68 1.42
CA ALA A 64 5.99 1.28 1.51
C ALA A 64 4.89 0.23 1.35
N CYS A 65 4.17 -0.06 2.45
CA CYS A 65 2.95 -0.85 2.39
C CYS A 65 1.84 -0.11 1.62
N LYS A 66 0.80 -0.84 1.21
CA LYS A 66 -0.36 -0.28 0.50
C LYS A 66 -1.06 0.89 1.22
N HIS A 67 -1.01 0.95 2.55
CA HIS A 67 -1.63 2.04 3.32
C HIS A 67 -0.81 3.33 3.23
N ILE A 68 0.52 3.23 3.20
CA ILE A 68 1.40 4.38 2.97
C ILE A 68 1.19 4.91 1.54
N GLU A 69 1.08 4.01 0.56
CA GLU A 69 0.74 4.38 -0.82
C GLU A 69 -0.63 5.09 -0.92
N ALA A 70 -1.63 4.62 -0.17
CA ALA A 70 -2.94 5.26 -0.07
C ALA A 70 -2.84 6.69 0.46
N VAL A 71 -2.03 6.93 1.50
CA VAL A 71 -1.78 8.28 2.04
C VAL A 71 -1.15 9.18 0.98
N PHE A 72 -0.12 8.71 0.27
CA PHE A 72 0.51 9.51 -0.79
C PHE A 72 -0.46 9.87 -1.92
N LYS A 73 -1.34 8.94 -2.31
CA LYS A 73 -2.40 9.21 -3.29
C LYS A 73 -3.43 10.20 -2.78
N ALA A 74 -3.78 10.15 -1.49
CA ALA A 74 -4.72 11.07 -0.86
C ALA A 74 -4.15 12.48 -0.72
N VAL A 75 -2.89 12.61 -0.27
CA VAL A 75 -2.20 13.90 -0.08
C VAL A 75 -2.05 14.67 -1.38
N ARG A 76 -1.96 13.99 -2.53
CA ARG A 76 -1.92 14.62 -3.85
C ARG A 76 -3.25 15.25 -4.28
N LYS A 77 -4.38 14.92 -3.64
CA LYS A 77 -5.67 15.51 -4.00
C LYS A 77 -5.85 16.86 -3.29
N ILE A 78 -6.34 17.85 -4.03
CA ILE A 78 -6.67 19.18 -3.51
C ILE A 78 -8.02 19.11 -2.80
N GLY A 79 -8.09 19.59 -1.56
CA GLY A 79 -9.31 19.66 -0.76
C GLY A 79 -9.47 18.47 0.19
N TRP A 80 -9.05 18.65 1.43
CA TRP A 80 -9.34 17.70 2.51
C TRP A 80 -10.73 17.99 3.07
N SER A 81 -11.68 17.08 2.86
CA SER A 81 -12.98 17.11 3.51
C SER A 81 -12.91 16.42 4.88
N ARG A 82 -13.89 16.70 5.75
CA ARG A 82 -14.07 15.97 7.03
C ARG A 82 -14.32 14.48 6.82
N ASP A 83 -14.91 14.12 5.68
CA ASP A 83 -15.31 12.75 5.35
C ASP A 83 -14.14 11.87 4.88
N GLY A 84 -12.94 12.45 4.78
CA GLY A 84 -11.75 11.76 4.29
C GLY A 84 -11.72 11.63 2.77
N ILE A 85 -10.61 11.12 2.27
CA ILE A 85 -10.36 10.97 0.84
C ILE A 85 -10.36 9.49 0.49
N GLU A 86 -11.31 9.09 -0.36
CA GLU A 86 -11.32 7.75 -0.93
C GLU A 86 -10.24 7.62 -2.03
N VAL A 87 -9.49 6.54 -1.96
CA VAL A 87 -8.39 6.21 -2.88
C VAL A 87 -8.39 4.73 -3.20
N GLU A 88 -8.02 4.41 -4.44
CA GLU A 88 -7.78 3.06 -4.89
C GLU A 88 -6.28 2.78 -5.00
N VAL A 89 -5.87 1.66 -4.40
CA VAL A 89 -4.51 1.13 -4.48
C VAL A 89 -4.55 -0.18 -5.25
N VAL A 90 -3.87 -0.23 -6.39
CA VAL A 90 -3.77 -1.44 -7.21
C VAL A 90 -2.43 -2.09 -6.92
N ARG A 91 -2.44 -3.36 -6.52
CA ARG A 91 -1.21 -4.15 -6.35
C ARG A 91 -1.26 -5.39 -7.23
N ARG A 92 -0.14 -5.66 -7.89
CA ARG A 92 0.07 -6.88 -8.67
C ARG A 92 0.73 -7.93 -7.79
N TYR A 93 0.08 -9.07 -7.64
CA TYR A 93 0.64 -10.22 -6.92
C TYR A 93 1.07 -11.28 -7.94
N LYS A 94 2.33 -11.75 -7.86
CA LYS A 94 2.76 -12.93 -8.61
C LYS A 94 2.15 -14.16 -7.94
N GLN A 95 1.43 -14.97 -8.70
CA GLN A 95 0.99 -16.28 -8.22
C GLN A 95 2.19 -17.23 -8.29
N LYS A 96 2.88 -17.50 -7.17
CA LYS A 96 3.80 -18.64 -7.10
C LYS A 96 2.94 -19.91 -7.03
N PHE A 97 2.91 -20.69 -8.10
CA PHE A 97 2.32 -22.03 -8.11
C PHE A 97 3.33 -22.99 -7.48
N ASN A 98 3.43 -23.01 -6.15
CA ASN A 98 4.11 -24.10 -5.44
C ASN A 98 3.06 -25.15 -5.13
N GLY A 99 3.28 -26.40 -5.58
CA GLY A 99 2.36 -27.54 -5.49
C GLY A 99 2.01 -28.00 -4.07
N ASN A 100 2.24 -27.19 -3.04
CA ASN A 100 1.75 -27.43 -1.69
C ASN A 100 1.71 -26.11 -0.90
N GLY A 101 0.51 -25.64 -0.56
CA GLY A 101 0.29 -24.51 0.36
C GLY A 101 0.28 -23.10 -0.26
N ARG A 102 -0.90 -22.46 -0.27
CA ARG A 102 -1.11 -21.09 -0.74
C ARG A 102 -0.44 -20.08 0.19
N ASN A 103 0.70 -19.53 -0.19
CA ASN A 103 1.20 -18.25 0.35
C ASN A 103 1.42 -17.27 -0.80
N ALA A 104 0.65 -16.18 -0.82
CA ALA A 104 0.79 -15.09 -1.76
C ALA A 104 1.75 -14.04 -1.18
N GLU A 105 2.95 -13.95 -1.73
CA GLU A 105 3.91 -12.89 -1.39
C GLU A 105 3.70 -11.67 -2.29
N ALA A 106 3.74 -10.46 -1.70
CA ALA A 106 3.70 -9.22 -2.46
C ALA A 106 5.05 -9.01 -3.16
N VAL A 107 5.03 -8.67 -4.45
CA VAL A 107 6.25 -8.34 -5.19
C VAL A 107 6.54 -6.86 -4.98
N LYS A 108 7.76 -6.54 -4.54
CA LYS A 108 8.29 -5.17 -4.58
C LYS A 108 8.51 -4.80 -6.05
N GLU A 109 7.92 -3.70 -6.48
CA GLU A 109 8.23 -3.11 -7.78
C GLU A 109 9.67 -2.59 -7.73
N GLU A 110 10.59 -3.26 -8.41
CA GLU A 110 11.87 -2.63 -8.76
C GLU A 110 11.54 -1.60 -9.85
N THR A 111 11.57 -0.32 -9.48
CA THR A 111 11.58 0.77 -10.45
C THR A 111 12.86 0.67 -11.26
N THR A 112 12.78 0.07 -12.45
CA THR A 112 13.81 0.22 -13.48
C THR A 112 13.86 1.70 -13.87
N PRO A 113 15.02 2.37 -13.81
CA PRO A 113 15.12 3.74 -14.29
C PRO A 113 14.87 3.73 -15.79
N THR A 114 13.81 4.40 -16.22
CA THR A 114 13.60 4.72 -17.63
C THR A 114 14.75 5.63 -18.05
N GLU A 115 15.63 5.07 -18.87
CA GLU A 115 16.74 5.74 -19.53
C GLU A 115 16.22 7.00 -20.24
N VAL A 116 16.82 8.14 -19.89
CA VAL A 116 16.57 9.43 -20.52
C VAL A 116 17.26 9.40 -21.88
N ALA A 117 16.49 9.26 -22.96
CA ALA A 117 17.00 9.53 -24.31
C ALA A 117 16.85 11.03 -24.58
N ALA A 118 17.99 11.70 -24.68
CA ALA A 118 18.17 13.08 -25.12
C ALA A 118 17.88 13.25 -26.62
#